data_AF-A0A5C8THA6-F1
#
_entry.id   AF-A0A5C8THA6-F1
#
_cell.length_a   1.000
_cell.length_b   1.000
_cell.length_c   1.000
_cell.angle_alpha   90.00
_cell.angle_beta   90.00
_cell.angle_gamma   90.00
#
_symmetry.space_group_name_H-M   'P 1'
#
loop_
_entity.id
_entity.type
_entity.pdbx_description
1 polymer ?
#
loop_
_entity_poly.entity_id
_entity_poly.type
_entity_poly.pdbx_seq_one_letter_code
_entity_poly.pdbx_strand_id
1 'polypeptide(L)' 'TRATAGTAVALGLALALLAVPLGLPLTGILAMVVLAPLASLALTWVAQRKIGGQTGDVVGACQQVAEIAALLALLATV' A
#
# COMPACT_ATOMS: atom_id res chain seq x y z
N THR A 1 -14.55 -2.12 -9.40
CA THR A 1 -14.66 -3.12 -10.48
C THR A 1 -13.26 -3.68 -10.79
N ARG A 2 -13.13 -4.75 -11.58
CA ARG A 2 -11.79 -5.24 -11.99
C ARG A 2 -10.99 -4.17 -12.75
N ALA A 3 -11.68 -3.34 -13.54
CA ALA A 3 -11.08 -2.21 -14.24
C ALA A 3 -10.48 -1.18 -13.27
N THR A 4 -11.20 -0.77 -12.22
CA THR A 4 -10.68 0.19 -11.24
C THR A 4 -9.50 -0.36 -10.44
N ALA A 5 -9.48 -1.67 -10.16
CA ALA A 5 -8.34 -2.31 -9.51
C ALA A 5 -7.11 -2.31 -10.43
N GLY A 6 -7.29 -2.63 -11.72
CA GLY A 6 -6.23 -2.56 -12.72
C GLY A 6 -5.65 -1.15 -12.87
N THR A 7 -6.50 -0.13 -12.93
CA THR A 7 -6.03 1.28 -13.00
C THR A 7 -5.27 1.69 -11.75
N ALA A 8 -5.72 1.28 -10.55
CA ALA A 8 -5.03 1.60 -9.30
C ALA A 8 -3.63 0.95 -9.22
N VAL A 9 -3.52 -0.33 -9.61
CA VAL A 9 -2.23 -1.03 -9.67
C VAL A 9 -1.30 -0.37 -10.69
N ALA A 10 -1.80 -0.07 -11.90
CA ALA A 10 -0.99 0.57 -12.94
C ALA A 10 -0.47 1.94 -12.49
N LEU A 11 -1.33 2.78 -11.88
CA LEU A 11 -0.93 4.08 -11.33
C LEU A 11 0.11 3.92 -10.22
N GLY A 12 -0.12 3.01 -9.27
CA GLY A 12 0.81 2.76 -8.17
C GLY A 12 2.19 2.31 -8.64
N LEU A 13 2.25 1.39 -9.61
CA LEU A 13 3.51 0.94 -10.21
C LEU A 13 4.20 2.05 -11.01
N ALA A 14 3.45 2.87 -11.76
CA ALA A 14 4.01 4.01 -12.48
C ALA A 14 4.63 5.04 -11.53
N LEU A 15 3.97 5.33 -10.39
CA LEU A 15 4.50 6.22 -9.36
C LEU A 15 5.74 5.61 -8.67
N ALA A 16 5.75 4.31 -8.40
CA ALA A 16 6.92 3.61 -7.86
C ALA A 16 8.12 3.64 -8.82
N LEU A 17 7.89 3.53 -10.14
CA LEU A 17 8.95 3.68 -11.14
C LEU A 17 9.49 5.12 -11.21
N LEU A 18 8.61 6.12 -11.06
CA LEU A 18 9.00 7.53 -11.05
C LEU A 18 9.89 7.89 -9.84
N ALA A 19 9.83 7.11 -8.76
CA ALA A 19 10.70 7.29 -7.58
C ALA A 19 12.20 7.01 -7.88
N VAL A 20 12.51 6.16 -8.87
CA VAL A 20 13.89 5.80 -9.22
C VAL A 20 14.73 7.01 -9.69
N PRO A 21 14.30 7.79 -10.72
CA PRO A 21 15.05 8.97 -11.14
C PRO A 21 15.08 10.10 -10.09
N LEU A 22 14.22 10.04 -9.06
CA LEU A 22 14.24 10.97 -7.93
C LEU A 22 15.29 10.61 -6.86
N GLY A 23 16.06 9.55 -7.07
CA GLY A 23 17.15 9.14 -6.18
C GLY A 23 16.71 8.32 -4.97
N LEU A 24 15.45 7.83 -4.94
CA LEU A 24 14.99 6.97 -3.87
C LEU A 24 15.64 5.57 -3.97
N PRO A 25 16.00 4.95 -2.83
CA PRO A 25 16.67 3.65 -2.80
C PRO A 25 15.77 2.55 -3.39
N LEU A 26 16.31 1.77 -4.33
CA LEU A 26 15.55 0.70 -5.01
C LEU A 26 15.00 -0.34 -4.02
N THR A 27 15.76 -0.68 -2.99
CA THR A 27 15.31 -1.58 -1.91
C THR A 27 14.11 -1.02 -1.16
N GLY A 28 14.07 0.29 -0.88
CA GLY A 28 12.92 0.97 -0.29
C GLY A 28 11.69 0.97 -1.21
N ILE A 29 11.90 1.22 -2.51
CA ILE A 29 10.83 1.18 -3.52
C ILE A 29 10.24 -0.23 -3.64
N LEU A 30 11.07 -1.28 -3.66
CA LEU A 30 10.59 -2.65 -3.69
C LEU A 30 9.85 -3.00 -2.39
N ALA A 31 10.37 -2.56 -1.24
CA ALA A 31 9.74 -2.77 0.05
C ALA A 31 8.38 -2.06 0.15
N MET A 32 8.23 -0.82 -0.29
CA MET A 32 6.95 -0.11 -0.25
C MET A 32 5.88 -0.78 -1.12
N VAL A 33 6.24 -1.28 -2.31
CA VAL A 33 5.32 -1.93 -3.25
C VAL A 33 4.76 -3.23 -2.66
N VAL A 34 5.56 -3.93 -1.84
CA VAL A 34 5.15 -5.17 -1.18
C VAL A 34 4.43 -4.89 0.14
N LEU A 35 4.95 -4.01 0.98
CA LEU A 35 4.45 -3.80 2.34
C LEU A 35 3.12 -3.05 2.39
N ALA A 36 2.88 -2.08 1.49
CA ALA A 36 1.62 -1.35 1.45
C ALA A 36 0.38 -2.26 1.26
N PRO A 37 0.31 -3.14 0.23
CA PRO A 37 -0.82 -4.05 0.09
C PRO A 37 -0.87 -5.10 1.20
N LEU A 38 0.27 -5.58 1.71
CA LEU A 38 0.28 -6.53 2.84
C LEU A 38 -0.34 -5.91 4.10
N ALA A 39 -0.04 -4.64 4.38
CA ALA A 39 -0.57 -3.93 5.53
C ALA A 39 -2.10 -3.73 5.41
N SER A 40 -2.58 -3.36 4.22
CA SER A 40 -4.02 -3.28 3.92
C SER A 40 -4.73 -4.64 4.02
N LEU A 41 -4.13 -5.72 3.51
CA LEU A 41 -4.65 -7.08 3.63
C LEU A 41 -4.68 -7.57 5.08
N ALA A 42 -3.67 -7.25 5.88
CA ALA A 42 -3.63 -7.56 7.29
C ALA A 42 -4.79 -6.87 8.04
N LEU A 43 -5.04 -5.58 7.77
CA LEU A 43 -6.16 -4.87 8.38
C LEU A 43 -7.51 -5.40 7.89
N THR A 44 -7.63 -5.74 6.61
CA THR A 44 -8.82 -6.38 6.03
C THR A 44 -9.14 -7.68 6.77
N TRP A 45 -8.12 -8.50 7.04
CA TRP A 45 -8.25 -9.74 7.79
C TRP A 45 -8.64 -9.51 9.26
N VAL A 46 -8.07 -8.49 9.92
CA VAL A 46 -8.47 -8.11 11.28
C VAL A 46 -9.94 -7.69 11.32
N ALA A 47 -10.38 -6.87 10.37
CA ALA A 47 -11.77 -6.42 10.29
C ALA A 47 -12.74 -7.59 10.04
N GLN A 48 -12.37 -8.51 9.14
CA GLN A 48 -13.17 -9.73 8.91
C GLN A 48 -13.34 -10.55 10.19
N ARG A 49 -12.29 -10.65 11.01
CA ARG A 49 -12.32 -11.42 12.27
C ARG A 49 -13.02 -10.71 13.42
N LYS A 50 -12.92 -9.38 13.49
CA LYS A 50 -13.42 -8.61 14.64
C LYS A 50 -14.84 -8.10 14.46
N ILE A 51 -15.20 -7.69 13.25
CA ILE A 51 -16.48 -7.04 12.96
C ILE A 51 -17.23 -7.70 11.79
N GLY A 52 -16.74 -8.84 11.29
CA GLY A 52 -17.43 -9.67 10.32
C GLY A 52 -17.41 -9.17 8.88
N GLY A 53 -16.64 -8.12 8.57
CA GLY A 53 -16.65 -7.55 7.23
C GLY A 53 -15.83 -6.26 7.06
N GLN A 54 -16.17 -5.52 6.01
CA GLN A 54 -15.58 -4.23 5.65
C GLN A 54 -16.63 -3.12 5.82
N THR A 55 -16.27 -2.02 6.46
CA THR A 55 -17.04 -0.76 6.49
C THR A 55 -16.27 0.35 5.77
N GLY A 56 -16.89 1.52 5.59
CA GLY A 56 -16.17 2.70 5.07
C GLY A 56 -14.94 3.07 5.90
N ASP A 57 -15.05 2.99 7.22
CA ASP A 57 -13.95 3.29 8.16
C ASP A 57 -12.79 2.30 8.00
N VAL A 58 -13.08 1.01 7.76
CA VAL A 58 -12.04 0.00 7.52
C VAL A 58 -11.30 0.29 6.22
N VAL A 59 -12.01 0.65 5.16
CA VAL A 59 -11.38 0.99 3.87
C VAL A 59 -10.47 2.23 4.02
N GLY A 60 -10.94 3.26 4.74
CA GLY A 60 -10.11 4.43 5.05
C GLY A 60 -8.87 4.08 5.89
N ALA A 61 -9.04 3.24 6.91
CA ALA A 61 -7.93 2.77 7.73
C ALA A 61 -6.93 1.90 6.93
N CYS A 62 -7.41 1.10 5.98
CA CYS A 62 -6.55 0.30 5.09
C CYS A 62 -5.66 1.20 4.21
N GLN A 63 -6.19 2.32 3.71
CA GLN A 63 -5.41 3.30 2.96
C GLN A 63 -4.36 3.98 3.85
N GLN A 64 -4.74 4.43 5.04
CA GLN A 64 -3.78 5.05 5.97
C GLN A 64 -2.65 4.10 6.39
N VAL A 65 -2.98 2.85 6.72
CA VAL A 65 -1.98 1.86 7.11
C VAL A 65 -1.09 1.46 5.92
N ALA A 66 -1.63 1.42 4.70
CA ALA A 66 -0.83 1.21 3.50
C ALA A 66 0.15 2.37 3.24
N GLU A 67 -0.28 3.62 3.40
CA GLU A 67 0.59 4.81 3.26
C GLU A 67 1.69 4.83 4.32
N ILE A 68 1.35 4.56 5.59
CA ILE A 68 2.34 4.48 6.67
C ILE A 68 3.37 3.38 6.37
N ALA A 69 2.94 2.19 5.96
CA ALA A 69 3.85 1.10 5.61
C ALA A 69 4.77 1.46 4.44
N ALA A 70 4.25 2.15 3.42
CA ALA A 70 5.04 2.61 2.28
C ALA A 70 6.09 3.65 2.68
N LEU A 71 5.71 4.66 3.48
CA LEU A 71 6.61 5.70 3.95
C LEU A 71 7.69 5.14 4.88
N LEU A 72 7.34 4.22 5.78
CA LEU A 72 8.31 3.54 6.64
C LEU A 72 9.29 2.67 5.83
N ALA A 73 8.82 1.99 4.79
CA ALA A 73 9.67 1.19 3.91
C ALA A 73 10.72 2.04 3.19
N LEU A 74 10.32 3.21 2.69
CA LEU A 74 11.26 4.18 2.13
C LEU A 74 12.22 4.72 3.19
N LEU A 75 11.69 5.20 4.32
CA LEU A 75 12.46 5.78 5.41
C LEU A 75 13.53 4.82 5.98
N ALA A 76 13.23 3.53 6.06
CA ALA A 76 14.16 2.52 6.59
C ALA A 76 15.38 2.26 5.68
N THR A 77 15.42 2.85 4.48
CA THR A 77 16.43 2.57 3.45
C THR A 77 17.17 3.81 2.94
N VAL A 78 16.83 5.01 3.43
CA VAL A 78 17.56 6.27 3.19
C VAL A 78 18.64 6.51 4.23
#